data_AF-A0A124G3Z8-F1
#
_entry.id   AF-A0A124G3Z8-F1
#
_cell.length_a   1.000
_cell.length_b   1.000
_cell.length_c   1.000
_cell.angle_alpha   90.00
_cell.angle_beta   90.00
_cell.angle_gamma   90.00
#
_symmetry.space_group_name_H-M   'P 1'
#
loop_
_entity.id
_entity.type
_entity.pdbx_description
1 polymer ?
#
loop_
_entity_poly.entity_id
_entity_poly.type
_entity_poly.pdbx_seq_one_letter_code
_entity_poly.pdbx_strand_id
1 'polypeptide(L)' 'VCGFERTQGLTDTYWDLETVNQKLQERILKAYHEAVATAEAKNTSLRNAAWINALQKIGKAMKARGWI' A
#
# COMPACT_ATOMS: atom_id res chain seq x y z
N VAL A 1 8.77 0.47 6.99
CA VAL A 1 9.96 -0.39 7.22
C VAL A 1 9.63 -1.64 8.03
N CYS A 2 8.82 -1.57 9.11
CA CYS A 2 8.45 -2.77 9.90
C CYS A 2 7.84 -3.93 9.08
N GLY A 3 7.08 -3.63 8.02
CA GLY A 3 6.58 -4.66 7.11
C GLY A 3 7.68 -5.37 6.32
N PHE A 4 8.78 -4.68 6.00
CA PHE A 4 9.96 -5.26 5.35
C PHE A 4 10.79 -6.09 6.35
N GLU A 5 10.93 -5.61 7.57
CA GLU A 5 11.58 -6.35 8.67
C GLU A 5 10.91 -7.71 8.88
N ARG A 6 9.57 -7.75 8.95
CA ARG A 6 8.82 -9.01 9.06
C ARG A 6 9.09 -9.96 7.88
N THR A 7 9.15 -9.44 6.65
CA THR A 7 9.45 -10.26 5.46
C THR A 7 10.87 -10.83 5.53
N GLN A 8 11.85 -10.01 5.89
CA GLN A 8 13.26 -10.43 6.02
C GLN A 8 13.40 -11.51 7.09
N GLY A 9 12.78 -11.33 8.27
CA GLY A 9 12.82 -12.33 9.34
C GLY A 9 12.12 -13.65 9.00
N LEU A 10 11.04 -13.63 8.20
CA LEU A 10 10.37 -14.86 7.75
C LEU A 10 11.15 -15.62 6.68
N THR A 11 12.06 -14.96 5.97
CA THR A 11 12.83 -15.53 4.85
C THR A 11 14.31 -15.74 5.20
N ASP A 12 14.72 -15.35 6.41
CA ASP A 12 16.13 -15.30 6.86
C ASP A 12 17.06 -14.62 5.84
N THR A 13 16.52 -13.64 5.10
CA THR A 13 17.23 -12.93 4.03
C THR A 13 17.19 -11.45 4.35
N TYR A 14 18.32 -10.91 4.82
CA TYR A 14 18.47 -9.51 5.20
C TYR A 14 18.98 -8.68 4.03
N TRP A 15 18.40 -7.50 3.87
CA TRP A 15 18.72 -6.59 2.77
C TRP A 15 19.65 -5.47 3.22
N ASP A 16 20.47 -4.97 2.32
CA ASP A 16 21.23 -3.74 2.54
C ASP A 16 20.32 -2.51 2.61
N LEU A 17 20.89 -1.40 3.10
CA LEU A 17 20.17 -0.14 3.28
C LEU A 17 19.64 0.43 1.95
N GLU A 18 20.40 0.28 0.87
CA GLU A 18 20.02 0.78 -0.46
C GLU A 18 18.76 0.08 -0.97
N THR A 19 18.72 -1.25 -0.87
CA THR A 19 17.58 -2.10 -1.23
C THR A 19 16.35 -1.74 -0.39
N VAL A 20 16.51 -1.53 0.91
CA VAL A 20 15.40 -1.11 1.79
C VAL A 20 14.85 0.25 1.36
N ASN A 21 15.72 1.22 1.07
CA ASN A 21 15.33 2.56 0.65
C ASN A 21 14.65 2.55 -0.73
N GLN A 22 15.16 1.80 -1.68
CA GLN A 22 14.55 1.65 -3.00
C GLN A 22 13.13 1.07 -2.89
N LYS A 23 12.97 -0.05 -2.15
CA LYS A 23 11.65 -0.66 -1.94
C LYS A 23 10.69 0.27 -1.19
N LEU A 24 11.19 1.07 -0.25
CA LEU A 24 10.39 2.07 0.45
C LEU A 24 9.89 3.15 -0.50
N GLN A 25 10.79 3.71 -1.31
CA GLN A 25 10.47 4.74 -2.30
C GLN A 25 9.44 4.24 -3.30
N GLU A 26 9.65 3.05 -3.89
CA GLU A 26 8.70 2.43 -4.82
C GLU A 26 7.30 2.27 -4.19
N ARG A 27 7.23 1.79 -2.95
CA ARG A 27 5.96 1.59 -2.24
C ARG A 27 5.22 2.90 -1.96
N ILE A 28 5.94 3.95 -1.54
CA ILE A 28 5.34 5.25 -1.21
C ILE A 28 4.87 5.95 -2.49
N LEU A 29 5.71 6.00 -3.54
CA LEU A 29 5.34 6.63 -4.81
C LEU A 29 4.14 5.95 -5.45
N LYS A 30 4.11 4.61 -5.45
CA LYS A 30 2.95 3.87 -5.93
C LYS A 30 1.67 4.24 -5.16
N ALA A 31 1.73 4.30 -3.83
CA ALA A 31 0.58 4.68 -3.01
C ALA A 31 0.11 6.12 -3.29
N TYR A 32 1.05 7.03 -3.53
CA TYR A 32 0.75 8.41 -3.91
C TYR A 32 0.04 8.48 -5.28
N HIS A 33 0.57 7.82 -6.30
CA HIS A 33 -0.04 7.79 -7.63
C HIS A 33 -1.46 7.15 -7.60
N GLU A 34 -1.65 6.08 -6.83
CA GLU A 34 -2.98 5.47 -6.64
C GLU A 34 -3.97 6.47 -6.00
N ALA A 35 -3.52 7.29 -5.03
CA ALA A 35 -4.36 8.30 -4.40
C ALA A 35 -4.68 9.46 -5.34
N VAL A 36 -3.70 9.95 -6.12
CA VAL A 36 -3.92 11.01 -7.13
C VAL A 36 -4.94 10.57 -8.17
N ALA A 37 -4.74 9.39 -8.77
CA ALA A 37 -5.66 8.86 -9.78
C ALA A 37 -7.10 8.70 -9.24
N THR A 38 -7.23 8.30 -7.97
CA THR A 38 -8.54 8.16 -7.32
C THR A 38 -9.17 9.50 -6.98
N ALA A 39 -8.37 10.49 -6.57
CA ALA A 39 -8.82 11.85 -6.31
C ALA A 39 -9.40 12.50 -7.57
N GLU A 40 -8.72 12.35 -8.70
CA GLU A 40 -9.17 12.80 -10.01
C GLU A 40 -10.44 12.06 -10.45
N ALA A 41 -10.43 10.72 -10.43
CA ALA A 41 -11.55 9.91 -10.88
C ALA A 41 -12.84 10.07 -10.04
N LYS A 42 -12.71 10.47 -8.78
CA LYS A 42 -13.84 10.66 -7.85
C LYS A 42 -14.09 12.13 -7.50
N ASN A 43 -13.38 13.06 -8.13
CA ASN A 43 -13.43 14.50 -7.86
C ASN A 43 -13.44 14.82 -6.36
N THR A 44 -12.41 14.35 -5.65
CA THR A 44 -12.32 14.50 -4.19
C THR A 44 -10.91 14.86 -3.74
N SER A 45 -10.73 15.19 -2.47
CA SER A 45 -9.41 15.50 -1.92
C SER A 45 -8.50 14.26 -1.88
N LEU A 46 -7.17 14.46 -1.93
CA LEU A 46 -6.20 13.37 -1.78
C LEU A 46 -6.39 12.58 -0.48
N ARG A 47 -6.81 13.26 0.60
CA ARG A 47 -7.13 12.62 1.89
C ARG A 47 -8.26 11.62 1.74
N ASN A 48 -9.36 12.04 1.10
CA ASN A 48 -10.51 11.16 0.87
C ASN A 48 -10.18 10.04 -0.10
N ALA A 49 -9.41 10.33 -1.15
CA ALA A 49 -8.95 9.32 -2.10
C ALA A 49 -8.10 8.22 -1.43
N ALA A 50 -7.21 8.59 -0.50
CA ALA A 50 -6.45 7.61 0.29
C ALA A 50 -7.36 6.71 1.14
N TRP A 51 -8.38 7.27 1.78
CA TRP A 51 -9.39 6.50 2.52
C TRP A 51 -10.20 5.58 1.60
N ILE A 52 -10.63 6.07 0.45
CA ILE A 52 -11.35 5.28 -0.55
C ILE A 52 -10.49 4.07 -0.98
N ASN A 53 -9.21 4.29 -1.28
CA ASN A 53 -8.29 3.20 -1.65
C ASN A 53 -8.14 2.16 -0.53
N ALA A 54 -8.03 2.60 0.72
CA ALA A 54 -7.94 1.70 1.86
C ALA A 54 -9.22 0.84 2.02
N LEU A 55 -10.39 1.48 2.00
CA LEU A 55 -11.68 0.81 2.15
C LEU A 55 -11.97 -0.14 0.98
N GLN A 56 -11.61 0.22 -0.24
CA GLN A 56 -11.75 -0.68 -1.39
C GLN A 56 -10.90 -1.94 -1.25
N LYS A 57 -9.65 -1.82 -0.78
CA LYS A 57 -8.77 -2.97 -0.56
C LYS A 57 -9.32 -3.91 0.51
N ILE A 58 -9.80 -3.35 1.63
CA ILE A 58 -10.40 -4.13 2.73
C ILE A 58 -11.72 -4.78 2.27
N GLY A 59 -12.61 -4.02 1.63
CA GLY A 59 -13.89 -4.52 1.15
C GLY A 59 -13.73 -5.65 0.13
N LYS A 60 -12.75 -5.56 -0.78
CA LYS A 60 -12.39 -6.66 -1.70
C LYS A 60 -11.91 -7.90 -0.95
N ALA A 61 -11.07 -7.74 0.07
CA ALA A 61 -10.58 -8.85 0.88
C ALA A 61 -11.70 -9.53 1.69
N MET A 62 -12.64 -8.75 2.24
CA MET A 62 -13.80 -9.28 2.98
C MET A 62 -14.72 -10.10 2.07
N LYS A 63 -15.05 -9.57 0.88
CA LYS A 63 -15.84 -10.29 -0.13
C LYS A 63 -15.16 -11.59 -0.57
N ALA A 64 -13.86 -11.55 -0.81
CA ALA A 64 -13.09 -12.74 -1.20
C ALA A 64 -13.08 -13.84 -0.11
N ARG A 65 -13.27 -13.47 1.15
CA ARG A 65 -13.38 -14.40 2.28
C ARG A 65 -14.81 -14.82 2.60
N GLY A 66 -15.80 -14.34 1.84
CA GLY A 66 -17.22 -14.65 2.05
C GLY A 66 -17.83 -14.01 3.31
N TRP A 67 -17.24 -12.92 3.82
CA TRP A 67 -17.77 -12.24 5.00
C TRP A 67 -18.99 -11.36 4.69
N ILE A 68 -19.14 -10.97 3.42
CA ILE A 68 -20.22 -10.19 2.82
C ILE A 68 -20.46 -10.78 1.44
#